data_AF-A0AAU9V506-F1
#
_entry.id   AF-A0AAU9V506-F1
#
_cell.length_a   1.000
_cell.length_b   1.000
_cell.length_c   1.000
_cell.angle_alpha   90.00
_cell.angle_beta   90.00
_cell.angle_gamma   90.00
#
_symmetry.space_group_name_H-M   'P 1'
#
loop_
_entity.id
_entity.type
_entity.pdbx_description
1 polymer ?
#
loop_
_entity_poly.entity_id
_entity_poly.type
_entity_poly.pdbx_seq_one_letter_code
_entity_poly.pdbx_strand_id
1 'polypeptide(L)'
;MERGSSLPWSQLLQDTIGEGRLSGEAMRDYFRPLEDWLRSENLRTGEYVGWSYDGDYCKFSIETAGLQVYGGFYNAASDIGMTSFLTLLLSSAMTVVGMRLR
;
A
#
# COMPACT_ATOMS: atom_id res chain seq x y z
N MET A 1 8.19 38.86 16.75
CA MET A 1 9.28 37.92 16.36
C MET A 1 10.68 38.41 16.75
N GLU A 2 10.78 39.35 17.71
CA GLU A 2 12.05 40.02 18.06
C GLU A 2 13.07 39.11 18.76
N ARG A 3 12.61 38.03 19.41
CA ARG A 3 13.47 37.11 20.16
C ARG A 3 14.39 36.26 19.28
N GLY A 4 14.08 36.06 17.99
CA GLY A 4 14.87 35.19 17.10
C GLY A 4 15.17 33.82 17.75
N SER A 5 16.45 33.42 17.74
CA SER A 5 16.95 32.19 18.39
C SER A 5 17.52 32.41 19.80
N SER A 6 17.29 33.57 20.42
CA SER A 6 17.84 33.88 21.76
C SER A 6 17.18 33.13 22.91
N LEU A 7 15.98 32.60 22.70
CA LEU A 7 15.24 31.78 23.67
C LEU A 7 14.92 30.40 23.08
N PRO A 8 14.80 29.35 23.91
CA PRO A 8 14.23 28.08 23.47
C PRO A 8 12.84 28.30 22.87
N TRP A 9 12.54 27.60 21.77
CA TRP A 9 11.28 27.76 21.04
C TRP A 9 10.03 27.52 21.91
N SER A 10 10.09 26.59 22.87
CA SER A 10 8.98 26.28 23.77
C SER A 10 8.68 27.44 24.73
N GLN A 11 9.71 28.12 25.22
CA GLN A 11 9.54 29.31 26.05
C GLN A 11 8.96 30.47 25.25
N LEU A 12 9.40 30.65 24.01
CA LEU A 12 8.83 31.65 23.12
C LEU A 12 7.35 31.40 22.83
N LEU A 13 6.93 30.14 22.61
CA LEU A 13 5.53 29.79 22.45
C LEU A 13 4.72 30.09 23.73
N GLN A 14 5.25 29.75 24.89
CA GLN A 14 4.59 30.04 26.17
C GLN A 14 4.36 31.54 26.35
N ASP A 15 5.36 32.36 26.03
CA ASP A 15 5.28 33.83 26.14
C ASP A 15 4.33 34.46 25.12
N THR A 16 4.16 33.85 23.94
CA THR A 16 3.40 34.44 22.82
C THR A 16 1.95 34.00 22.76
N ILE A 17 1.68 32.71 23.00
CA ILE A 17 0.34 32.13 22.86
C ILE A 17 -0.13 31.41 24.13
N GLY A 18 0.67 31.43 25.20
CA GLY A 18 0.30 30.79 26.47
C GLY A 18 0.52 29.27 26.50
N GLU A 19 1.10 28.69 25.45
CA GLU A 19 1.35 27.26 25.34
C GLU A 19 2.83 26.94 25.19
N GLY A 20 3.40 26.16 26.11
CA GLY A 20 4.81 25.72 26.04
C GLY A 20 5.06 24.44 25.23
N ARG A 21 4.01 23.80 24.70
CA ARG A 21 4.07 22.54 23.94
C ARG A 21 3.50 22.74 22.55
N LEU A 22 4.06 22.02 21.58
CA LEU A 22 3.49 21.98 20.23
C LEU A 22 2.20 21.13 20.24
N SER A 23 1.10 21.73 19.80
CA SER A 23 -0.21 21.08 19.65
C SER A 23 -0.69 21.16 18.19
N GLY A 24 -1.30 20.07 17.71
CA GLY A 24 -1.96 20.03 16.39
C GLY A 24 -3.43 20.48 16.43
N GLU A 25 -3.95 20.84 17.60
CA GLU A 25 -5.38 21.12 17.82
C GLU A 25 -5.90 22.26 16.94
N ALA A 26 -5.19 23.39 16.87
CA ALA A 26 -5.60 24.51 16.03
C ALA A 26 -5.77 24.12 14.54
N MET A 27 -4.94 23.18 14.05
CA MET A 27 -5.06 22.67 12.67
C MET A 27 -6.26 21.75 12.53
N ARG A 28 -6.53 20.88 13.51
CA ARG A 28 -7.72 20.04 13.53
C ARG A 28 -9.01 20.86 13.59
N ASP A 29 -9.01 21.93 14.38
CA ASP A 29 -10.14 22.82 14.56
C ASP A 29 -10.45 23.59 13.28
N TYR A 30 -9.41 24.10 12.63
CA TYR A 30 -9.53 24.78 11.34
C TYR A 30 -10.17 23.88 10.26
N PHE A 31 -9.75 22.62 10.19
CA PHE A 31 -10.25 21.67 9.18
C PHE A 31 -11.45 20.83 9.62
N ARG A 32 -11.95 20.99 10.85
CA ARG A 32 -13.04 20.17 11.40
C ARG A 32 -14.29 20.14 10.51
N PRO A 33 -14.79 21.27 9.98
CA PRO A 33 -15.99 21.24 9.13
C PRO A 33 -15.77 20.45 7.82
N LEU A 34 -14.57 20.55 7.25
CA LEU A 34 -14.21 19.81 6.03
C LEU A 34 -14.09 18.31 6.32
N GLU A 35 -13.50 17.94 7.45
CA GLU A 35 -13.40 16.55 7.88
C GLU A 35 -14.78 15.92 8.04
N ASP A 36 -15.70 16.60 8.70
CA ASP A 36 -17.07 16.11 8.91
C ASP A 36 -17.80 15.91 7.57
N TRP A 37 -17.65 16.86 6.65
CA TRP A 37 -18.21 16.74 5.30
C TRP A 37 -17.60 15.55 4.54
N LEU A 38 -16.28 15.41 4.51
CA LEU A 38 -15.59 14.32 3.82
C LEU A 38 -15.99 12.93 4.37
N ARG A 39 -16.18 12.81 5.69
CA ARG A 39 -16.68 11.57 6.30
C ARG A 39 -18.07 11.21 5.77
N SER A 40 -18.97 12.18 5.70
CA SER A 40 -20.32 11.95 5.19
C SER A 40 -20.32 11.61 3.69
N GLU A 41 -19.50 12.31 2.91
CA GLU A 41 -19.46 12.17 1.47
C GLU A 41 -18.83 10.85 1.04
N ASN A 42 -17.71 10.46 1.66
CA ASN A 42 -17.07 9.17 1.41
C ASN A 42 -18.02 8.00 1.69
N LEU A 43 -18.84 8.09 2.75
CA LEU A 43 -19.87 7.07 3.04
C LEU A 43 -20.99 7.09 2.00
N ARG A 44 -21.41 8.28 1.55
CA ARG A 44 -22.47 8.45 0.56
C ARG A 44 -22.09 7.90 -0.81
N THR A 45 -20.84 8.08 -1.23
CA THR A 45 -20.35 7.59 -2.54
C THR A 45 -19.71 6.20 -2.46
N GLY A 46 -19.41 5.71 -1.26
CA GLY A 46 -18.75 4.43 -1.06
C GLY A 46 -17.26 4.47 -1.38
N GLU A 47 -16.59 5.60 -1.12
CA GLU A 47 -15.14 5.71 -1.34
C GLU A 47 -14.35 4.73 -0.46
N TYR A 48 -13.34 4.11 -1.06
CA TYR A 48 -12.35 3.34 -0.31
C TYR A 48 -11.33 4.29 0.34
N VAL A 49 -11.32 4.34 1.68
CA VAL A 49 -10.37 5.16 2.45
C VAL A 49 -9.17 4.32 2.85
N GLY A 50 -8.01 4.64 2.28
CA GLY A 50 -6.75 3.94 2.51
C GLY A 50 -6.04 3.69 1.19
N TRP A 51 -5.01 2.85 1.23
CA TRP A 51 -4.27 2.44 0.05
C TRP A 51 -4.09 0.92 0.07
N SER A 52 -4.15 0.28 -1.10
CA SER A 52 -3.66 -1.08 -1.27
C SER A 52 -2.17 -1.02 -1.59
N TYR A 53 -1.42 -1.98 -1.08
CA TYR A 53 -0.04 -2.16 -1.52
C TYR A 53 -0.06 -2.67 -2.97
N ASP A 54 0.55 -1.95 -3.90
CA ASP A 54 0.57 -2.30 -5.33
C ASP A 54 1.87 -2.99 -5.77
N GLY A 55 2.82 -3.20 -4.85
CA GLY A 55 4.00 -4.02 -5.09
C GLY A 55 5.18 -3.35 -5.78
N ASP A 56 5.01 -2.16 -6.38
CA ASP A 56 6.01 -1.60 -7.29
C ASP A 56 6.79 -0.40 -6.74
N TYR A 57 6.38 0.19 -5.62
CA TYR A 57 7.13 1.27 -4.99
C TYR A 57 8.08 0.73 -3.90
N CYS A 58 9.35 0.55 -4.30
CA CYS A 58 10.52 0.16 -3.50
C CYS A 58 10.74 -1.36 -3.30
N LYS A 59 11.22 -2.04 -4.36
CA LYS A 59 11.66 -3.44 -4.31
C LYS A 59 12.87 -3.69 -3.38
N PHE A 60 13.72 -2.68 -3.16
CA PHE A 60 14.98 -2.82 -2.40
C PHE A 60 14.81 -2.89 -0.87
N SER A 61 13.77 -2.26 -0.29
CA SER A 61 13.59 -2.23 1.17
C SER A 61 12.96 -3.51 1.73
N ILE A 62 12.25 -4.29 0.91
CA ILE A 62 11.60 -5.53 1.35
C ILE A 62 12.61 -6.67 1.50
N GLU A 63 13.61 -6.76 0.61
CA GLU A 63 14.67 -7.78 0.70
C GLU A 63 15.60 -7.53 1.90
N THR A 64 15.77 -6.28 2.33
CA THR A 64 16.70 -5.90 3.42
C THR A 64 16.08 -6.01 4.81
N ALA A 65 14.76 -5.81 4.95
CA ALA A 65 14.09 -5.72 6.26
C ALA A 65 13.44 -7.03 6.75
N GLY A 66 13.38 -8.09 5.93
CA GLY A 66 12.82 -9.39 6.33
C GLY A 66 11.34 -9.36 6.74
N LEU A 67 10.58 -8.36 6.29
CA LEU A 67 9.17 -8.19 6.64
C LEU A 67 8.29 -9.09 5.75
N GLN A 68 7.45 -9.93 6.37
CA GLN A 68 6.35 -10.61 5.66
C GLN A 68 5.24 -9.61 5.37
N VAL A 69 4.99 -9.36 4.08
CA VAL A 69 3.82 -8.62 3.61
C VAL A 69 2.70 -9.63 3.28
N TYR A 70 1.45 -9.27 3.54
CA TYR A 70 0.28 -10.07 3.14
C TYR A 70 0.23 -10.14 1.61
N GLY A 71 0.63 -11.29 1.03
CA GLY A 71 0.67 -11.47 -0.44
C GLY A 71 1.66 -12.53 -0.96
N GLY A 72 2.62 -13.00 -0.16
CA GLY A 72 3.53 -14.11 -0.55
C GLY A 72 4.80 -13.68 -1.32
N PHE A 73 5.63 -14.65 -1.69
CA PHE A 73 6.92 -14.44 -2.39
C PHE A 73 6.74 -14.53 -3.92
N TYR A 74 7.09 -13.47 -4.66
CA TYR A 74 6.83 -13.36 -6.11
C TYR A 74 7.92 -13.95 -7.04
N ASN A 75 8.84 -14.78 -6.56
CA ASN A 75 9.88 -15.40 -7.40
C ASN A 75 9.64 -16.89 -7.70
N ALA A 76 8.41 -17.37 -7.63
CA ALA A 76 8.05 -18.66 -8.22
C ALA A 76 7.54 -18.40 -9.64
N ALA A 77 8.46 -18.21 -10.59
CA ALA A 77 8.12 -18.42 -11.98
C ALA A 77 7.65 -19.87 -12.11
N SER A 78 6.37 -20.09 -12.36
CA SER A 78 5.89 -21.40 -12.76
C SER A 78 6.53 -21.69 -14.12
N ASP A 79 7.62 -22.45 -14.10
CA ASP A 79 8.23 -23.02 -15.29
C ASP A 79 7.16 -23.85 -15.99
N ILE A 80 6.52 -23.29 -17.03
CA ILE A 80 5.73 -24.06 -17.98
C ILE A 80 6.76 -24.82 -18.82
N GLY A 81 7.36 -25.83 -18.18
CA GLY A 81 8.40 -26.63 -18.76
C GLY A 81 7.90 -27.32 -20.03
N MET A 82 8.83 -27.65 -20.91
CA MET A 82 8.61 -28.38 -22.18
C MET A 82 7.75 -29.67 -22.05
N THR A 83 7.46 -30.13 -20.84
CA THR A 83 6.53 -31.22 -20.52
C THR A 83 5.11 -30.97 -21.03
N SER A 84 4.68 -29.72 -21.19
CA SER A 84 3.32 -29.40 -21.68
C SER A 84 3.13 -29.75 -23.17
N PHE A 85 4.17 -29.59 -24.00
CA PHE A 85 4.09 -29.95 -25.43
C PHE A 85 4.12 -31.48 -25.65
N LEU A 86 4.94 -32.20 -24.89
CA LEU A 86 5.01 -33.66 -25.00
C LEU A 86 3.72 -34.34 -24.54
N THR A 87 3.10 -33.82 -23.48
CA THR A 87 1.81 -34.34 -23.00
C THR A 87 0.68 -34.07 -23.99
N LEU A 88 0.63 -32.88 -24.60
CA LEU A 88 -0.31 -32.57 -25.67
C LEU A 88 -0.11 -33.47 -26.90
N LEU A 89 1.14 -33.66 -27.36
CA LEU A 89 1.44 -34.52 -28.51
C LEU A 89 1.05 -35.98 -28.24
N LEU A 90 1.40 -36.53 -27.08
CA LEU A 90 1.05 -37.92 -26.71
C LEU A 90 -0.46 -38.12 -26.59
N SER A 91 -1.20 -37.15 -26.06
CA SER A 91 -2.67 -37.22 -25.97
C SER A 91 -3.35 -37.21 -27.35
N SER A 92 -2.81 -36.41 -28.29
CA SER A 92 -3.30 -36.38 -29.67
C SER A 92 -3.01 -37.68 -30.42
N ALA A 93 -1.85 -38.30 -30.18
CA ALA A 93 -1.48 -39.56 -30.81
C ALA A 93 -2.38 -40.72 -30.32
N MET A 94 -2.67 -40.80 -29.02
CA MET A 94 -3.55 -41.83 -28.47
C MET A 94 -4.98 -41.73 -28.97
N THR A 95 -5.52 -40.51 -29.13
CA THR A 95 -6.88 -40.31 -29.66
C THR A 95 -6.97 -40.71 -31.13
N VAL A 96 -5.98 -40.35 -31.96
CA VAL A 96 -5.94 -40.76 -33.37
C VAL A 96 -5.80 -42.28 -33.53
N VAL A 97 -4.99 -42.93 -32.71
CA VAL A 97 -4.85 -44.40 -32.73
C VAL A 97 -6.14 -45.08 -32.25
N GLY A 98 -6.78 -44.57 -31.19
CA GLY A 98 -8.07 -45.07 -30.70
C GLY A 98 -9.22 -44.92 -31.68
N MET A 99 -9.21 -43.87 -32.52
CA MET A 99 -10.18 -43.68 -33.60
C MET A 99 -9.93 -44.60 -34.80
N ARG A 100 -8.70 -45.13 -34.99
CA ARG A 100 -8.34 -46.05 -36.07
C ARG A 100 -8.49 -47.53 -35.70
N LEU A 101 -8.56 -47.85 -34.40
CA LEU A 101 -8.74 -49.21 -33.88
C LEU A 101 -10.21 -49.56 -33.57
N ARG A 102 -11.14 -48.71 -34.01
CA ARG A 102 -12.59 -48.87 -33.86
C ARG A 102 -13.23 -48.92 -35.24
#